data_AF-A0A2N4YXL5-F1
#
_entry.id   AF-A0A2N4YXL5-F1
#
_cell.length_a   1.000
_cell.length_b   1.000
_cell.length_c   1.000
_cell.angle_alpha   90.00
_cell.angle_beta   90.00
_cell.angle_gamma   90.00
#
_symmetry.space_group_name_H-M   'P 1'
#
loop_
_entity.id
_entity.type
_entity.pdbx_description
1 polymer ?
#
loop_
_entity_poly.entity_id
_entity_poly.type
_entity_poly.pdbx_seq_one_letter_code
_entity_poly.pdbx_strand_id
1 'polypeptide(L)' 'LDLQQKGKNVLLKNNSANWITIPEIKVNNVKGNSKAIMLAPFSQQMITLSGSVARQYKITLIDDYGNYISDSISVK' A
#
# COMPACT_ATOMS: atom_id res chain seq x y z
N LEU A 1 8.06 -1.79 3.17
CA LEU A 1 6.60 -1.71 3.40
C LEU A 1 6.09 -3.14 3.43
N ASP A 2 5.49 -3.56 4.53
CA ASP A 2 4.95 -4.92 4.67
C ASP A 2 3.42 -4.88 4.61
N LEU A 3 2.83 -5.89 3.96
CA LEU A 3 1.39 -6.05 3.84
C LEU A 3 0.93 -7.33 4.52
N GLN A 4 -0.18 -7.25 5.26
CA GLN A 4 -0.88 -8.41 5.82
C GLN A 4 -2.36 -8.36 5.43
N GLN A 5 -2.87 -9.46 4.87
CA GLN A 5 -4.26 -9.55 4.46
C GLN A 5 -5.17 -9.86 5.65
N LYS A 6 -6.29 -9.14 5.79
CA LYS A 6 -7.34 -9.40 6.78
C LYS A 6 -8.73 -9.28 6.15
N GLY A 7 -9.18 -10.35 5.49
CA GLY A 7 -10.44 -10.33 4.74
C GLY A 7 -10.35 -9.39 3.54
N LYS A 8 -11.23 -8.39 3.42
CA LYS A 8 -11.11 -7.31 2.39
C LYS A 8 -10.18 -6.17 2.81
N ASN A 9 -9.72 -6.19 4.06
CA ASN A 9 -8.82 -5.17 4.58
C ASN A 9 -7.37 -5.60 4.41
N VAL A 10 -6.48 -4.62 4.23
CA VAL A 10 -5.03 -4.81 4.20
C VAL A 10 -4.43 -3.98 5.31
N LEU A 11 -3.61 -4.59 6.14
CA LEU A 11 -2.79 -3.88 7.10
C LEU A 11 -1.48 -3.50 6.43
N LEU A 12 -1.26 -2.20 6.26
CA LEU A 12 -0.01 -1.64 5.79
C LEU A 12 0.89 -1.37 6.99
N LYS A 13 2.15 -1.85 6.94
CA LYS A 13 3.15 -1.61 7.99
C LYS A 13 4.37 -0.90 7.41
N ASN A 14 4.62 0.30 7.90
CA ASN A 14 5.84 1.02 7.62
C ASN A 14 6.91 0.61 8.63
N ASN A 15 7.83 -0.25 8.22
CA ASN A 15 8.95 -0.68 9.07
C ASN A 15 10.20 0.21 8.90
N SER A 16 10.06 1.38 8.26
CA SER A 16 11.16 2.32 8.02
C SER A 16 11.00 3.60 8.84
N ALA A 17 12.09 4.36 8.91
CA ALA A 17 12.12 5.68 9.55
C ALA A 17 11.55 6.81 8.66
N ASN A 18 11.16 6.51 7.41
CA ASN A 18 10.68 7.52 6.46
C ASN A 18 9.15 7.58 6.43
N TRP A 19 8.60 8.75 6.11
CA TRP A 19 7.20 8.84 5.71
C TRP A 19 7.01 8.13 4.38
N ILE A 20 5.92 7.37 4.25
CA ILE A 20 5.59 6.69 3.00
C ILE A 20 4.28 7.25 2.48
N THR A 21 4.33 7.86 1.29
CA THR A 21 3.15 8.34 0.57
C THR A 21 2.76 7.31 -0.49
N ILE A 22 1.56 6.75 -0.38
CA ILE A 22 1.00 5.73 -1.26
C ILE A 22 -0.19 6.32 -2.02
N PRO A 23 0.02 6.89 -3.23
CA PRO A 23 -1.07 7.38 -4.07
C PRO A 23 -1.94 6.25 -4.64
N GLU A 24 -1.35 5.06 -4.85
CA GLU A 24 -2.02 3.99 -5.57
C GLU A 24 -1.64 2.59 -5.06
N ILE A 25 -2.66 1.77 -4.88
CA ILE A 25 -2.57 0.34 -4.65
C ILE A 25 -3.49 -0.32 -5.67
N LYS A 26 -2.94 -1.15 -6.55
CA LYS A 26 -3.71 -1.92 -7.55
C LYS A 26 -3.89 -3.37 -7.12
N VAL A 27 -5.10 -3.85 -7.32
CA VAL A 27 -5.53 -5.24 -7.18
C VAL A 27 -5.86 -5.74 -8.58
N ASN A 28 -5.17 -6.74 -9.10
CA ASN A 28 -5.38 -7.25 -10.47
C ASN A 28 -5.43 -6.11 -11.52
N ASN A 29 -4.47 -5.19 -11.45
CA ASN A 29 -4.38 -3.98 -12.30
C ASN A 29 -5.48 -2.92 -12.15
N VAL A 30 -6.43 -3.09 -11.23
CA VAL A 30 -7.48 -2.10 -10.91
C VAL A 30 -7.12 -1.35 -9.64
N LYS A 31 -7.27 -0.02 -9.63
CA LYS A 31 -7.00 0.80 -8.44
C LYS A 31 -7.99 0.45 -7.31
N GLY A 32 -7.43 0.05 -6.17
CA GLY A 32 -8.16 -0.44 -4.99
C GLY A 32 -8.33 0.61 -3.88
N ASN A 33 -7.43 1.58 -3.76
CA ASN A 33 -7.54 2.64 -2.75
C ASN A 33 -8.31 3.85 -3.30
N SER A 34 -9.22 4.42 -2.50
CA SER A 34 -10.03 5.58 -2.88
C SER A 34 -9.29 6.92 -2.70
N LYS A 35 -8.35 6.98 -1.76
CA LYS A 35 -7.53 8.16 -1.45
C LYS A 35 -6.06 7.76 -1.31
N ALA A 36 -5.18 8.73 -1.48
CA ALA A 36 -3.77 8.56 -1.12
C ALA A 36 -3.65 8.28 0.39
N ILE A 37 -2.67 7.46 0.75
CA ILE A 37 -2.40 7.06 2.14
C ILE A 37 -1.03 7.60 2.53
N MET A 38 -0.92 8.20 3.71
CA MET A 38 0.34 8.67 4.27
C MET A 38 0.61 7.89 5.54
N LEU A 39 1.67 7.08 5.53
CA LEU A 39 2.09 6.26 6.67
C LEU A 39 3.25 6.93 7.39
N ALA A 40 3.05 7.21 8.68
CA ALA A 40 4.12 7.70 9.54
C ALA A 40 5.25 6.65 9.69
N PRO A 41 6.47 7.08 10.01
CA PRO A 41 7.56 6.18 10.40
C PRO A 41 7.14 5.18 11.48
N PHE A 42 7.56 3.92 11.33
CA PHE A 42 7.30 2.84 12.30
C PHE A 42 5.81 2.64 12.68
N SER A 43 4.90 3.04 11.80
CA SER A 43 3.45 2.97 12.05
C SER A 43 2.77 1.89 11.20
N GLN A 44 1.52 1.61 11.55
CA GLN A 44 0.66 0.73 10.78
C GLN A 44 -0.73 1.32 10.59
N GLN A 45 -1.35 1.04 9.46
CA GLN A 45 -2.70 1.48 9.14
C GLN A 45 -3.47 0.37 8.45
N MET A 46 -4.67 0.08 8.94
CA MET A 46 -5.61 -0.81 8.25
C MET A 46 -6.39 -0.01 7.21
N ILE A 47 -6.44 -0.51 5.99
CA ILE A 47 -7.21 0.07 4.89
C ILE A 47 -8.16 -0.96 4.30
N THR A 48 -9.24 -0.49 3.69
CA THR A 48 -10.12 -1.33 2.87
C THR A 48 -9.83 -1.03 1.41
N LEU A 49 -9.55 -2.08 0.63
CA LEU A 49 -9.37 -1.97 -0.82
C LEU A 49 -10.67 -2.36 -1.54
N SER A 50 -11.03 -1.62 -2.59
CA SER A 50 -12.03 -2.07 -3.55
C SER A 50 -11.48 -3.21 -4.40
N GLY A 51 -12.33 -4.19 -4.71
CA GLY A 51 -11.97 -5.38 -5.48
C GLY A 51 -11.89 -6.67 -4.67
N SER A 52 -11.41 -7.72 -5.32
CA SER A 52 -11.24 -9.06 -4.74
C SER A 52 -9.99 -9.15 -3.87
N VAL A 53 -9.93 -10.13 -2.98
CA VAL A 53 -8.68 -10.44 -2.26
C VAL A 53 -7.63 -10.93 -3.26
N ALA A 54 -6.39 -10.47 -3.11
CA ALA A 54 -5.27 -10.88 -3.97
C ALA A 54 -4.08 -11.34 -3.13
N ARG A 55 -3.24 -12.20 -3.71
CA ARG A 55 -1.98 -12.66 -3.10
C ARG A 55 -0.85 -11.63 -3.25
N GLN A 56 -1.02 -10.67 -4.16
CA GLN A 56 -0.06 -9.64 -4.47
C GLN A 56 -0.80 -8.35 -4.84
N TYR A 57 -0.24 -7.23 -4.41
CA TYR A 57 -0.72 -5.90 -4.72
C TYR A 57 0.39 -5.11 -5.40
N LYS A 58 0.09 -4.39 -6.48
CA LYS A 58 1.03 -3.45 -7.09
C LYS A 58 0.88 -2.11 -6.39
N ILE A 59 1.93 -1.64 -5.73
CA ILE A 59 1.93 -0.43 -4.92
C ILE A 59 2.81 0.61 -5.60
N THR A 60 2.29 1.82 -5.71
CA THR A 60 3.02 2.99 -6.18
C THR A 60 3.30 3.90 -4.99
N LEU A 61 4.55 4.29 -4.81
CA LEU A 61 5.05 5.24 -3.83
C LEU A 61 5.47 6.55 -4.52
N ILE A 62 5.53 7.64 -3.76
CA ILE A 62 6.15 8.91 -4.19
C ILE A 62 7.45 9.08 -3.40
N ASP A 63 8.55 9.33 -4.10
CA ASP A 63 9.85 9.65 -3.48
C ASP A 63 9.99 11.15 -3.16
N ASP A 64 11.10 11.54 -2.52
CA ASP A 64 11.34 12.91 -2.08
C ASP A 64 11.49 13.91 -3.24
N TYR A 65 11.72 13.42 -4.45
CA TYR A 65 11.80 14.23 -5.67
C TYR A 65 10.47 14.30 -6.42
N GLY A 66 9.42 13.66 -5.90
CA GLY A 66 8.10 13.59 -6.53
C GLY A 66 7.98 12.53 -7.63
N ASN A 67 8.97 11.64 -7.78
CA ASN A 67 8.89 10.54 -8.74
C ASN A 67 7.99 9.42 -8.21
N TYR A 68 7.34 8.72 -9.14
CA TYR A 68 6.51 7.56 -8.84
C TYR A 68 7.34 6.28 -8.98
N ILE A 69 7.42 5.49 -7.90
CA ILE A 69 8.11 4.20 -7.88
C ILE A 69 7.08 3.11 -7.62
N SER A 70 7.03 2.08 -8.47
CA SER A 70 6.06 0.99 -8.36
C SER A 70 6.73 -0.35 -8.11
N ASP A 71 6.17 -1.14 -7.20
CA ASP A 71 6.58 -2.53 -6.99
C ASP A 71 5.40 -3.45 -6.64
N SER A 72 5.57 -4.74 -6.86
CA SER A 72 4.59 -5.78 -6.59
C SER A 72 4.90 -6.47 -5.26
N ILE A 73 4.07 -6.22 -4.25
CA ILE A 73 4.28 -6.74 -2.89
C ILE A 73 3.31 -7.89 -2.60
N SER A 74 3.85 -9.05 -2.25
CA SER A 74 3.08 -10.20 -1.79
C SER A 74 2.59 -10.01 -0.36
N VAL A 75 1.35 -10.38 -0.08
CA VAL A 75 0.81 -10.35 1.29
C VAL A 75 1.28 -11.56 2.09
N LYS A 76 1.58 -11.33 3.37
CA LYS A 76 1.76 -12.37 4.38
C LYS A 76 0.43 -12.73 5.03
#